data_AF-A0A529Y0F5-F1
#
_entry.id   AF-A0A529Y0F5-F1
#
_cell.length_a   1.000
_cell.length_b   1.000
_cell.length_c   1.000
_cell.angle_alpha   90.00
_cell.angle_beta   90.00
_cell.angle_gamma   90.00
#
_symmetry.space_group_name_H-M   'P 1'
#
loop_
_entity.id
_entity.type
_entity.pdbx_description
1 polymer ?
#
loop_
_entity_poly.entity_id
_entity_poly.type
_entity_poly.pdbx_seq_one_letter_code
_entity_poly.pdbx_strand_id
1 'polypeptide(L)'
;MTVNKVCGAGQKSIHLAAQAIRCGDADCVVAGGQDSMTSAPHFISGVRGGIRMGDRTVKDSMITDGLWDAFHQVHMGVTAEALAQRYQITREEQDRFALRSQGKADAAIQAGRFDDEIAPVSIKARQGDVVIERDEHPNPSTTMERLGRLRPVFDAAGTITAGNSSGLNDGAAAVLVMSEALMEKLGLTPLARIASYASAGVEPMDMGLGPVAASRRALDKAGWRASDLDAMEINEAFAAQTIAVNREMGWNEDIINMSGGAIALG
;
A
#
# COMPACT_ATOMS: atom_id res chain seq x y z
N MET A 1 -16.01 -13.03 -5.82
CA MET A 1 -16.06 -12.66 -4.37
C MET A 1 -15.27 -11.39 -4.17
N THR A 2 -15.58 -10.57 -3.17
CA THR A 2 -14.80 -9.37 -2.82
C THR A 2 -14.19 -9.58 -1.44
N VAL A 3 -12.89 -9.32 -1.32
CA VAL A 3 -12.14 -9.51 -0.06
C VAL A 3 -11.79 -8.13 0.48
N ASN A 4 -12.19 -7.85 1.72
CA ASN A 4 -11.73 -6.66 2.43
C ASN A 4 -10.75 -7.07 3.54
N LYS A 5 -9.53 -6.57 3.43
CA LYS A 5 -8.50 -6.60 4.48
C LYS A 5 -7.75 -5.26 4.53
N VAL A 6 -8.49 -4.16 4.30
CA VAL A 6 -7.96 -2.80 4.15
C VAL A 6 -6.77 -2.82 3.17
N CYS A 7 -5.64 -2.18 3.46
CA CYS A 7 -4.46 -2.14 2.58
C CYS A 7 -3.94 -3.53 2.18
N GLY A 8 -4.21 -4.57 2.98
CA GLY A 8 -3.79 -5.94 2.68
C GLY A 8 -4.73 -6.72 1.75
N ALA A 9 -5.83 -6.11 1.27
CA ALA A 9 -6.87 -6.80 0.51
C ALA A 9 -6.35 -7.41 -0.81
N GLY A 10 -5.59 -6.63 -1.60
CA GLY A 10 -5.04 -7.06 -2.88
C GLY A 10 -4.10 -8.26 -2.73
N GLN A 11 -3.14 -8.19 -1.81
CA GLN A 11 -2.25 -9.32 -1.52
C GLN A 11 -3.01 -10.52 -0.94
N LYS A 12 -4.03 -10.28 -0.10
CA LYS A 12 -4.82 -11.37 0.49
C LYS A 12 -5.62 -12.14 -0.57
N SER A 13 -6.07 -11.49 -1.65
CA SER A 13 -6.76 -12.19 -2.74
C SER A 13 -5.81 -13.15 -3.48
N ILE A 14 -4.53 -12.77 -3.66
CA ILE A 14 -3.49 -13.64 -4.23
C ILE A 14 -3.23 -14.84 -3.30
N HIS A 15 -3.18 -14.63 -1.98
CA HIS A 15 -3.06 -15.74 -1.03
C HIS A 15 -4.23 -16.73 -1.16
N LEU A 16 -5.46 -16.22 -1.28
CA LEU A 16 -6.66 -17.05 -1.42
C LEU A 16 -6.68 -17.80 -2.76
N ALA A 17 -6.22 -17.18 -3.85
CA ALA A 17 -6.05 -17.84 -5.14
C ALA A 17 -5.06 -19.01 -5.04
N ALA A 18 -3.89 -18.78 -4.44
CA ALA A 18 -2.90 -19.83 -4.20
C ALA A 18 -3.43 -20.95 -3.29
N GLN A 19 -4.28 -20.63 -2.31
CA GLN A 19 -4.91 -21.63 -1.45
C GLN A 19 -5.91 -22.50 -2.22
N ALA A 20 -6.79 -21.90 -3.02
CA ALA A 20 -7.77 -22.64 -3.84
C ALA A 20 -7.07 -23.60 -4.81
N ILE A 21 -6.00 -23.14 -5.47
CA ILE A 21 -5.23 -23.98 -6.39
C ILE A 21 -4.54 -25.14 -5.65
N ARG A 22 -3.92 -24.87 -4.51
CA ARG A 22 -3.27 -25.91 -3.70
C ARG A 22 -4.25 -26.95 -3.14
N CYS A 23 -5.51 -26.56 -2.90
CA CYS A 23 -6.56 -27.48 -2.45
C CYS A 23 -7.18 -28.31 -3.59
N GLY A 24 -6.86 -28.00 -4.86
CA GLY A 24 -7.46 -28.65 -6.03
C GLY A 24 -8.86 -28.10 -6.39
N ASP A 25 -9.25 -26.97 -5.83
CA ASP A 25 -10.56 -26.34 -6.07
C ASP A 25 -10.56 -25.44 -7.33
N ALA A 26 -9.38 -25.07 -7.83
CA ALA A 26 -9.20 -24.26 -9.02
C ALA A 26 -7.85 -24.55 -9.70
N ASP A 27 -7.74 -24.29 -11.00
CA ASP A 27 -6.46 -24.34 -11.73
C ASP A 27 -5.99 -22.96 -12.21
N CYS A 28 -6.89 -21.97 -12.22
CA CYS A 28 -6.64 -20.63 -12.74
C CYS A 28 -7.56 -19.63 -12.03
N VAL A 29 -6.98 -18.55 -11.49
CA VAL A 29 -7.70 -17.52 -10.73
C VAL A 29 -7.12 -16.14 -11.07
N VAL A 30 -7.99 -15.20 -11.42
CA VAL A 30 -7.63 -13.78 -11.44
C VAL A 30 -7.70 -13.24 -10.01
N ALA A 31 -6.59 -12.70 -9.51
CA ALA A 31 -6.49 -12.12 -8.18
C ALA A 31 -5.86 -10.73 -8.25
N GLY A 32 -6.14 -9.89 -7.27
CA GLY A 32 -5.71 -8.49 -7.30
C GLY A 32 -6.51 -7.61 -6.35
N GLY A 33 -6.45 -6.31 -6.58
CA GLY A 33 -7.18 -5.29 -5.84
C GLY A 33 -7.48 -4.09 -6.72
N GLN A 34 -8.48 -3.31 -6.33
CA GLN A 34 -8.81 -2.04 -6.97
C GLN A 34 -9.40 -1.10 -5.92
N ASP A 35 -9.08 0.17 -6.04
CA ASP A 35 -9.66 1.24 -5.23
C ASP A 35 -9.90 2.49 -6.07
N SER A 36 -10.91 3.27 -5.68
CA SER A 36 -11.11 4.63 -6.14
C SER A 36 -11.50 5.45 -4.92
N MET A 37 -10.47 5.94 -4.23
CA MET A 37 -10.62 6.79 -3.05
C MET A 37 -11.31 8.11 -3.42
N THR A 38 -11.07 8.62 -4.63
CA THR A 38 -11.77 9.80 -5.16
C THR A 38 -13.29 9.63 -5.20
N SER A 39 -13.77 8.42 -5.43
CA SER A 39 -15.20 8.12 -5.60
C SER A 39 -15.90 7.72 -4.30
N ALA A 40 -15.20 7.77 -3.15
CA ALA A 40 -15.76 7.37 -1.87
C ALA A 40 -16.96 8.26 -1.48
N PRO A 41 -18.13 7.68 -1.14
CA PRO A 41 -19.30 8.46 -0.82
C PRO A 41 -19.21 9.10 0.58
N HIS A 42 -19.99 10.16 0.77
CA HIS A 42 -20.34 10.64 2.10
C HIS A 42 -21.66 9.98 2.55
N PHE A 43 -21.84 9.77 3.87
CA PHE A 43 -23.02 9.13 4.44
C PHE A 43 -23.47 9.73 5.76
N ILE A 44 -24.73 9.50 6.13
CA ILE A 44 -25.28 9.88 7.44
C ILE A 44 -25.84 8.63 8.12
N SER A 45 -25.30 8.28 9.28
CA SER A 45 -25.77 7.12 10.05
C SER A 45 -27.15 7.37 10.68
N GLY A 46 -27.98 6.33 10.76
CA GLY A 46 -29.26 6.35 11.47
C GLY A 46 -30.44 6.95 10.71
N VAL A 47 -30.26 7.48 9.49
CA VAL A 47 -31.35 8.09 8.69
C VAL A 47 -32.45 7.09 8.34
N ARG A 48 -32.10 5.82 8.13
CA ARG A 48 -33.06 4.77 7.72
C ARG A 48 -34.21 4.59 8.71
N GLY A 49 -33.94 4.77 10.01
CA GLY A 49 -34.96 4.68 11.08
C GLY A 49 -35.75 5.97 11.29
N GLY A 50 -35.49 7.03 10.51
CA GLY A 50 -36.03 8.37 10.71
C GLY A 50 -35.18 9.21 11.68
N ILE A 51 -35.05 10.49 11.38
CA ILE A 51 -34.44 11.48 12.28
C ILE A 51 -35.57 12.28 12.93
N ARG A 52 -35.67 12.24 14.26
CA ARG A 52 -36.72 12.97 14.99
C ARG A 52 -36.49 14.48 15.00
N MET A 53 -35.31 14.93 15.45
CA MET A 53 -34.90 16.34 15.51
C MET A 53 -33.37 16.45 15.74
N GLY A 54 -32.77 17.59 15.40
CA GLY A 54 -31.38 17.96 15.70
C GLY A 54 -30.37 17.64 14.59
N ASP A 55 -29.19 18.28 14.69
CA ASP A 55 -28.14 18.22 13.69
C ASP A 55 -27.55 16.82 13.52
N ARG A 56 -26.95 16.58 12.35
CA ARG A 56 -26.25 15.33 12.02
C ARG A 56 -24.95 15.61 11.29
N THR A 57 -23.94 14.80 11.60
CA THR A 57 -22.66 14.80 10.90
C THR A 57 -22.78 13.97 9.62
N VAL A 58 -22.43 14.60 8.50
CA VAL A 58 -22.14 13.88 7.26
C VAL A 58 -20.73 13.31 7.39
N LYS A 59 -20.60 11.99 7.32
CA LYS A 59 -19.34 11.27 7.46
C LYS A 59 -18.75 10.94 6.11
N ASP A 60 -17.42 10.99 6.03
CA ASP A 60 -16.66 10.53 4.88
C ASP A 60 -16.38 9.01 5.01
N SER A 61 -16.81 8.21 4.02
CA SER A 61 -16.57 6.75 4.04
C SER A 61 -15.11 6.39 3.81
N MET A 62 -14.35 7.18 3.05
CA MET A 62 -12.91 6.95 2.86
C MET A 62 -12.21 6.96 4.21
N ILE A 63 -12.51 7.97 5.04
CA ILE A 63 -11.94 8.08 6.38
C ILE A 63 -12.49 6.96 7.28
N THR A 64 -13.82 6.82 7.35
CA THR A 64 -14.48 5.91 8.31
C THR A 64 -14.12 4.45 8.06
N ASP A 65 -14.13 4.02 6.79
CA ASP A 65 -14.01 2.61 6.42
C ASP A 65 -12.56 2.22 6.06
N GLY A 66 -11.71 3.19 5.69
CA GLY A 66 -10.34 2.95 5.24
C GLY A 66 -9.23 3.47 6.15
N LEU A 67 -9.41 4.65 6.77
CA LEU A 67 -8.31 5.41 7.40
C LEU A 67 -8.50 5.68 8.90
N TRP A 68 -9.51 5.08 9.52
CA TRP A 68 -9.85 5.28 10.93
C TRP A 68 -9.71 3.99 11.73
N ASP A 69 -9.01 4.06 12.86
CA ASP A 69 -8.90 2.92 13.76
C ASP A 69 -10.21 2.75 14.52
N ALA A 70 -10.89 1.62 14.30
CA ALA A 70 -12.18 1.34 14.90
C ALA A 70 -12.09 1.13 16.42
N PHE A 71 -10.91 0.81 16.96
CA PHE A 71 -10.74 0.48 18.39
C PHE A 71 -10.35 1.68 19.23
N HIS A 72 -9.37 2.46 18.78
CA HIS A 72 -8.82 3.63 19.46
C HIS A 72 -9.45 4.94 19.02
N GLN A 73 -10.25 4.92 17.95
CA GLN A 73 -10.94 6.11 17.42
C GLN A 73 -9.97 7.23 17.03
N VAL A 74 -8.95 6.87 16.25
CA VAL A 74 -7.92 7.78 15.74
C VAL A 74 -7.65 7.55 14.26
N HIS A 75 -7.15 8.55 13.56
CA HIS A 75 -6.69 8.40 12.17
C HIS A 75 -5.45 7.50 12.09
N MET A 76 -5.26 6.75 11.01
CA MET A 76 -4.07 5.90 10.80
C MET A 76 -2.75 6.65 10.98
N GLY A 77 -2.70 7.92 10.57
CA GLY A 77 -1.53 8.78 10.78
C GLY A 77 -1.13 8.99 12.24
N VAL A 78 -2.06 8.91 13.20
CA VAL A 78 -1.75 8.94 14.64
C VAL A 78 -0.98 7.70 15.08
N THR A 79 -1.26 6.54 14.47
CA THR A 79 -0.48 5.32 14.73
C THR A 79 0.96 5.46 14.22
N ALA A 80 1.15 6.15 13.09
CA ALA A 80 2.48 6.44 12.55
C ALA A 80 3.26 7.42 13.45
N GLU A 81 2.60 8.43 14.03
CA GLU A 81 3.22 9.31 15.04
C GLU A 81 3.66 8.53 16.29
N ALA A 82 2.82 7.60 16.77
CA ALA A 82 3.17 6.75 17.91
C ALA A 82 4.41 5.88 17.62
N LEU A 83 4.52 5.34 16.41
CA LEU A 83 5.72 4.62 15.97
C LEU A 83 6.93 5.55 15.85
N ALA A 84 6.77 6.74 15.28
CA ALA A 84 7.85 7.72 15.17
C ALA A 84 8.43 8.08 16.54
N GLN A 85 7.56 8.31 17.54
CA GLN A 85 7.97 8.56 18.92
C GLN A 85 8.68 7.35 19.55
N ARG A 86 8.07 6.16 19.45
CA ARG A 86 8.62 4.93 20.06
C ARG A 86 9.99 4.55 19.50
N TYR A 87 10.18 4.67 18.19
CA TYR A 87 11.43 4.34 17.49
C TYR A 87 12.38 5.55 17.35
N GLN A 88 12.03 6.70 17.94
CA GLN A 88 12.82 7.95 17.87
C GLN A 88 13.18 8.35 16.42
N ILE A 89 12.22 8.19 15.51
CA ILE A 89 12.39 8.50 14.09
C ILE A 89 12.11 9.98 13.89
N THR A 90 13.15 10.74 13.59
CA THR A 90 13.05 12.19 13.51
C THR A 90 12.32 12.62 12.23
N ARG A 91 11.74 13.83 12.26
CA ARG A 91 11.14 14.45 11.06
C ARG A 91 12.12 14.49 9.88
N GLU A 92 13.36 14.89 10.12
CA GLU A 92 14.37 14.99 9.07
C GLU A 92 14.68 13.63 8.44
N GLU A 93 14.67 12.55 9.25
CA GLU A 93 14.85 11.20 8.75
C GLU A 93 13.70 10.76 7.84
N GLN A 94 12.46 11.04 8.24
CA GLN A 94 11.27 10.76 7.45
C GLN A 94 11.28 11.51 6.12
N ASP A 95 11.66 12.79 6.14
CA ASP A 95 11.75 13.62 4.94
C ASP A 95 12.88 13.13 4.00
N ARG A 96 14.02 12.71 4.54
CA ARG A 96 15.08 12.08 3.73
C ARG A 96 14.63 10.77 3.11
N PHE A 97 13.86 9.96 3.84
CA PHE A 97 13.29 8.72 3.30
C PHE A 97 12.33 9.03 2.14
N ALA A 98 11.41 9.97 2.34
CA ALA A 98 10.47 10.40 1.31
C ALA A 98 11.16 10.95 0.05
N LEU A 99 12.20 11.77 0.22
CA LEU A 99 12.99 12.28 -0.90
C LEU A 99 13.67 11.15 -1.69
N ARG A 100 14.17 10.11 -1.00
CA ARG A 100 14.74 8.93 -1.68
C ARG A 100 13.67 8.17 -2.46
N SER A 101 12.48 7.97 -1.88
CA SER A 101 11.36 7.31 -2.57
C SER A 101 10.96 8.06 -3.84
N GLN A 102 10.80 9.38 -3.76
CA GLN A 102 10.53 10.27 -4.90
C GLN A 102 11.61 10.19 -5.98
N GLY A 103 12.90 10.21 -5.58
CA GLY A 103 14.01 10.09 -6.53
C GLY A 103 14.09 8.72 -7.22
N LYS A 104 13.78 7.63 -6.51
CA LYS A 104 13.74 6.28 -7.10
C LYS A 104 12.57 6.14 -8.09
N ALA A 105 11.40 6.68 -7.75
CA ALA A 105 10.22 6.69 -8.62
C ALA A 105 10.47 7.49 -9.90
N ASP A 106 10.99 8.71 -9.79
CA ASP A 106 11.34 9.53 -10.97
C ASP A 106 12.35 8.79 -11.86
N ALA A 107 13.42 8.24 -11.28
CA ALA A 107 14.40 7.46 -12.05
C ALA A 107 13.79 6.23 -12.75
N ALA A 108 12.86 5.52 -12.10
CA ALA A 108 12.18 4.37 -12.68
C ALA A 108 11.26 4.77 -13.83
N ILE A 109 10.51 5.87 -13.69
CA ILE A 109 9.65 6.43 -14.72
C ILE A 109 10.46 6.90 -15.93
N GLN A 110 11.58 7.59 -15.73
CA GLN A 110 12.45 8.03 -16.82
C GLN A 110 13.13 6.85 -17.54
N ALA A 111 13.38 5.75 -16.82
CA ALA A 111 13.96 4.54 -17.37
C ALA A 111 12.94 3.58 -18.02
N GLY A 112 11.65 3.94 -18.04
CA GLY A 112 10.59 3.09 -18.61
C GLY A 112 10.35 1.78 -17.85
N ARG A 113 10.68 1.72 -16.55
CA ARG A 113 10.57 0.48 -15.77
C ARG A 113 9.13 0.02 -15.55
N PHE A 114 8.17 0.94 -15.65
CA PHE A 114 6.75 0.66 -15.45
C PHE A 114 6.00 0.37 -16.76
N ASP A 115 6.66 0.52 -17.92
CA ASP A 115 6.01 0.43 -19.23
C ASP A 115 5.40 -0.96 -19.49
N ASP A 116 6.01 -2.02 -18.95
CA ASP A 116 5.55 -3.39 -19.11
C ASP A 116 4.41 -3.78 -18.13
N GLU A 117 4.24 -3.05 -17.03
CA GLU A 117 3.25 -3.38 -15.99
C GLU A 117 2.01 -2.46 -15.99
N ILE A 118 2.10 -1.27 -16.60
CA ILE A 118 0.97 -0.34 -16.71
C ILE A 118 0.12 -0.68 -17.94
N ALA A 119 -1.14 -1.03 -17.71
CA ALA A 119 -2.15 -1.10 -18.77
C ALA A 119 -2.84 0.27 -18.95
N PRO A 120 -2.78 0.92 -20.14
CA PRO A 120 -3.40 2.22 -20.35
C PRO A 120 -4.92 2.23 -20.11
N VAL A 121 -5.43 3.28 -19.47
CA VAL A 121 -6.85 3.50 -19.21
C VAL A 121 -7.38 4.63 -20.10
N SER A 122 -8.28 4.30 -21.02
CA SER A 122 -8.93 5.29 -21.89
C SER A 122 -10.26 5.77 -21.32
N ILE A 123 -10.35 7.07 -21.01
CA ILE A 123 -11.56 7.74 -20.54
C ILE A 123 -12.20 8.48 -21.70
N LYS A 124 -13.42 8.09 -22.05
CA LYS A 124 -14.20 8.77 -23.09
C LYS A 124 -14.66 10.15 -22.62
N ALA A 125 -14.25 11.21 -23.30
CA ALA A 125 -14.74 12.56 -23.05
C ALA A 125 -15.31 13.21 -24.31
N ARG A 126 -16.17 14.21 -24.13
CA ARG A 126 -16.86 14.89 -25.24
C ARG A 126 -15.90 15.59 -26.22
N GLN A 127 -14.69 15.93 -25.76
CA GLN A 127 -13.66 16.65 -26.54
C GLN A 127 -12.56 15.71 -27.07
N GLY A 128 -12.74 14.39 -26.97
CA GLY A 128 -11.74 13.38 -27.32
C GLY A 128 -11.47 12.45 -26.14
N ASP A 129 -10.98 11.25 -26.43
CA ASP A 129 -10.60 10.29 -25.39
C ASP A 129 -9.31 10.74 -24.69
N VAL A 130 -9.27 10.62 -23.36
CA VAL A 130 -8.08 10.86 -22.54
C VAL A 130 -7.47 9.51 -22.19
N VAL A 131 -6.19 9.32 -22.46
CA VAL A 131 -5.46 8.09 -22.10
C VAL A 131 -4.59 8.37 -20.88
N ILE A 132 -4.76 7.56 -19.84
CA ILE A 132 -3.92 7.57 -18.64
C ILE A 132 -3.02 6.35 -18.70
N GLU A 133 -1.71 6.57 -18.76
CA GLU A 133 -0.68 5.51 -18.94
C GLU A 133 0.59 5.75 -18.12
N ARG A 134 0.57 6.72 -17.18
CA ARG A 134 1.70 7.04 -16.30
C ARG A 134 1.18 7.39 -14.91
N ASP A 135 1.94 7.01 -13.88
CA ASP A 135 1.67 7.44 -12.50
C ASP A 135 1.77 8.96 -12.38
N GLU A 136 0.75 9.56 -11.74
CA GLU A 136 0.63 11.02 -11.62
C GLU A 136 1.09 11.57 -10.27
N HIS A 137 1.21 10.71 -9.26
CA HIS A 137 1.54 11.11 -7.89
C HIS A 137 3.02 11.52 -7.68
N PRO A 138 4.01 10.90 -8.37
CA PRO A 138 5.40 11.28 -8.22
C PRO A 138 5.64 12.75 -8.52
N ASN A 139 6.45 13.40 -7.68
CA ASN A 139 6.76 14.82 -7.78
C ASN A 139 8.27 15.04 -7.92
N PRO A 140 8.78 15.18 -9.16
CA PRO A 140 10.21 15.39 -9.45
C PRO A 140 10.80 16.66 -8.83
N SER A 141 9.94 17.60 -8.41
CA SER A 141 10.36 18.87 -7.83
C SER A 141 10.51 18.82 -6.30
N THR A 142 10.39 17.63 -5.69
CA THR A 142 10.56 17.41 -4.24
C THR A 142 12.00 17.69 -3.80
N THR A 143 12.16 18.46 -2.72
CA THR A 143 13.46 18.76 -2.12
C THR A 143 13.36 18.74 -0.59
N MET A 144 14.47 18.56 0.11
CA MET A 144 14.49 18.65 1.60
C MET A 144 13.96 20.00 2.10
N GLU A 145 14.24 21.09 1.39
CA GLU A 145 13.74 22.43 1.76
C GLU A 145 12.20 22.49 1.68
N ARG A 146 11.62 21.92 0.62
CA ARG A 146 10.15 21.87 0.46
C ARG A 146 9.51 20.97 1.48
N LEU A 147 10.08 19.77 1.69
CA LEU A 147 9.61 18.83 2.70
C LEU A 147 9.65 19.46 4.09
N GLY A 148 10.75 20.11 4.47
CA GLY A 148 10.91 20.76 5.78
C GLY A 148 9.92 21.91 6.05
N ARG A 149 9.31 22.49 5.02
CA ARG A 149 8.26 23.53 5.16
C ARG A 149 6.86 22.98 5.39
N LEU A 150 6.64 21.68 5.16
CA LEU A 150 5.33 21.07 5.32
C LEU A 150 4.95 20.99 6.80
N ARG A 151 3.70 21.33 7.09
CA ARG A 151 3.14 21.26 8.44
C ARG A 151 2.73 19.82 8.76
N PRO A 152 2.89 19.39 10.03
CA PRO A 152 2.29 18.15 10.51
C PRO A 152 0.78 18.09 10.23
N VAL A 153 0.28 16.90 9.89
CA VAL A 153 -1.13 16.69 9.50
C VAL A 153 -1.99 16.18 10.66
N PHE A 154 -1.45 15.27 11.48
CA PHE A 154 -2.26 14.52 12.47
C PHE A 154 -2.11 15.03 13.90
N ASP A 155 -0.97 15.63 14.24
CA ASP A 155 -0.71 16.29 15.52
C ASP A 155 0.10 17.57 15.23
N ALA A 156 -0.25 18.70 15.84
CA ALA A 156 0.47 19.95 15.66
C ALA A 156 1.94 19.87 16.13
N ALA A 157 2.24 19.01 17.10
CA ALA A 157 3.60 18.71 17.56
C ALA A 157 4.20 17.47 16.86
N GLY A 158 3.49 16.90 15.89
CA GLY A 158 3.84 15.67 15.18
C GLY A 158 4.95 15.84 14.14
N THR A 159 5.26 14.73 13.49
CA THR A 159 6.32 14.61 12.49
C THR A 159 5.81 14.20 11.10
N ILE A 160 4.60 13.65 11.03
CA ILE A 160 4.01 13.15 9.80
C ILE A 160 3.40 14.30 9.02
N THR A 161 3.79 14.42 7.76
CA THR A 161 3.32 15.44 6.82
C THR A 161 2.87 14.79 5.52
N ALA A 162 2.13 15.55 4.71
CA ALA A 162 1.75 15.11 3.36
C ALA A 162 2.94 14.76 2.45
N GLY A 163 4.16 15.20 2.77
CA GLY A 163 5.35 14.88 1.98
C GLY A 163 6.11 13.64 2.44
N ASN A 164 5.77 13.08 3.61
CA ASN A 164 6.39 11.86 4.14
C ASN A 164 5.36 10.77 4.49
N SER A 165 4.16 10.90 3.95
CA SER A 165 3.09 9.91 3.91
C SER A 165 2.70 9.64 2.45
N SER A 166 2.11 8.47 2.17
CA SER A 166 1.48 8.22 0.89
C SER A 166 0.23 9.09 0.69
N GLY A 167 -0.20 9.18 -0.57
CA GLY A 167 -1.39 9.91 -0.96
C GLY A 167 -2.69 9.15 -0.72
N LEU A 168 -3.75 9.74 -1.25
CA LEU A 168 -5.03 9.08 -1.49
C LEU A 168 -5.12 8.90 -3.01
N ASN A 169 -5.21 7.66 -3.47
CA ASN A 169 -4.95 7.33 -4.86
C ASN A 169 -6.02 6.39 -5.40
N ASP A 170 -6.16 6.41 -6.73
CA ASP A 170 -7.04 5.52 -7.48
C ASP A 170 -6.19 4.56 -8.30
N GLY A 171 -6.56 3.29 -8.34
CA GLY A 171 -5.80 2.30 -9.10
C GLY A 171 -6.35 0.89 -9.00
N ALA A 172 -5.92 0.03 -9.92
CA ALA A 172 -6.22 -1.39 -9.92
C ALA A 172 -5.00 -2.19 -10.37
N ALA A 173 -4.74 -3.30 -9.69
CA ALA A 173 -3.68 -4.24 -10.05
C ALA A 173 -4.24 -5.66 -10.00
N ALA A 174 -3.94 -6.46 -11.02
CA ALA A 174 -4.39 -7.84 -11.11
C ALA A 174 -3.30 -8.75 -11.69
N VAL A 175 -3.31 -10.00 -11.23
CA VAL A 175 -2.43 -11.08 -11.69
C VAL A 175 -3.26 -12.32 -11.99
N LEU A 176 -2.76 -13.13 -12.92
CA LEU A 176 -3.28 -14.48 -13.17
C LEU A 176 -2.47 -15.48 -12.37
N VAL A 177 -3.11 -16.17 -11.43
CA VAL A 177 -2.48 -17.25 -10.64
C VAL A 177 -2.95 -18.59 -11.21
N MET A 178 -2.02 -19.46 -11.59
CA MET A 178 -2.33 -20.74 -12.23
C MET A 178 -1.57 -21.90 -11.58
N SER A 179 -2.14 -23.10 -11.68
CA SER A 179 -1.44 -24.34 -11.33
C SER A 179 -0.33 -24.61 -12.35
N GLU A 180 0.80 -25.15 -11.87
CA GLU A 180 1.93 -25.51 -12.73
C GLU A 180 1.53 -26.49 -13.83
N ALA A 181 0.75 -27.52 -13.48
CA ALA A 181 0.23 -28.49 -14.43
C ALA A 181 -0.62 -27.87 -15.55
N LEU A 182 -1.45 -26.86 -15.24
CA LEU A 182 -2.23 -26.16 -16.26
C LEU A 182 -1.33 -25.27 -17.14
N MET A 183 -0.36 -24.57 -16.55
CA MET A 183 0.59 -23.77 -17.31
C MET A 183 1.40 -24.62 -18.30
N GLU A 184 1.91 -25.78 -17.86
CA GLU A 184 2.62 -26.74 -18.72
C GLU A 184 1.72 -27.23 -19.87
N LYS A 185 0.48 -27.64 -19.56
CA LYS A 185 -0.48 -28.09 -20.57
C LYS A 185 -0.78 -27.04 -21.64
N LEU A 186 -0.79 -25.76 -21.25
CA LEU A 186 -1.06 -24.64 -22.15
C LEU A 186 0.21 -24.07 -22.81
N GLY A 187 1.40 -24.55 -22.45
CA GLY A 187 2.67 -24.03 -22.95
C GLY A 187 2.96 -22.59 -22.52
N LEU A 188 2.54 -22.22 -21.30
CA LEU A 188 2.74 -20.89 -20.73
C LEU A 188 4.03 -20.82 -19.91
N THR A 189 4.77 -19.71 -20.01
CA THR A 189 5.94 -19.43 -19.18
C THR A 189 5.53 -18.63 -17.94
N PRO A 190 5.75 -19.14 -16.72
CA PRO A 190 5.42 -18.39 -15.50
C PRO A 190 6.37 -17.20 -15.30
N LEU A 191 5.83 -16.07 -14.81
CA LEU A 191 6.64 -14.91 -14.41
C LEU A 191 7.32 -15.11 -13.05
N ALA A 192 6.60 -15.71 -12.10
CA ALA A 192 7.07 -15.97 -10.75
C ALA A 192 6.34 -17.17 -10.12
N ARG A 193 6.93 -17.72 -9.07
CA ARG A 193 6.32 -18.76 -8.23
C ARG A 193 6.01 -18.22 -6.85
N ILE A 194 4.80 -18.47 -6.36
CA ILE A 194 4.42 -18.15 -4.98
C ILE A 194 5.05 -19.20 -4.05
N ALA A 195 6.20 -18.87 -3.44
CA ALA A 195 6.92 -19.78 -2.56
C ALA A 195 6.23 -19.97 -1.20
N SER A 196 5.75 -18.88 -0.60
CA SER A 196 5.00 -18.90 0.64
C SER A 196 4.16 -17.63 0.80
N TYR A 197 3.32 -17.60 1.84
CA TYR A 197 2.57 -16.41 2.24
C TYR A 197 2.17 -16.51 3.71
N ALA A 198 1.97 -15.35 4.34
CA ALA A 198 1.50 -15.26 5.71
C ALA A 198 0.66 -14.00 5.94
N SER A 199 -0.11 -14.05 7.01
CA SER A 199 -0.74 -12.87 7.61
C SER A 199 -0.52 -12.94 9.11
N ALA A 200 -0.38 -11.79 9.74
CA ALA A 200 -0.26 -11.65 11.17
C ALA A 200 -1.20 -10.54 11.65
N GLY A 201 -1.70 -10.68 12.87
CA GLY A 201 -2.34 -9.60 13.61
C GLY A 201 -1.33 -9.01 14.59
N VAL A 202 -1.44 -7.72 14.81
CA VAL A 202 -0.70 -6.95 15.82
C VAL A 202 -1.70 -6.04 16.53
N GLU A 203 -1.26 -5.38 17.59
CA GLU A 203 -2.08 -4.37 18.24
C GLU A 203 -2.44 -3.24 17.26
N PRO A 204 -3.68 -2.71 17.21
CA PRO A 204 -4.05 -1.70 16.22
C PRO A 204 -3.20 -0.42 16.25
N MET A 205 -2.74 0.02 17.42
CA MET A 205 -1.78 1.14 17.51
C MET A 205 -0.40 0.81 16.97
N ASP A 206 -0.08 -0.48 16.81
CA ASP A 206 1.14 -1.00 16.21
C ASP A 206 0.92 -1.50 14.77
N MET A 207 -0.21 -1.17 14.13
CA MET A 207 -0.58 -1.72 12.81
C MET A 207 0.52 -1.59 11.76
N GLY A 208 1.29 -0.49 11.80
CA GLY A 208 2.42 -0.25 10.89
C GLY A 208 3.56 -1.27 11.02
N LEU A 209 3.65 -2.02 12.12
CA LEU A 209 4.59 -3.13 12.31
C LEU A 209 4.03 -4.49 11.89
N GLY A 210 2.78 -4.57 11.42
CA GLY A 210 2.20 -5.79 10.85
C GLY A 210 3.10 -6.52 9.84
N PRO A 211 3.81 -5.81 8.93
CA PRO A 211 4.77 -6.41 8.01
C PRO A 211 5.89 -7.22 8.70
N VAL A 212 6.37 -6.81 9.87
CA VAL A 212 7.42 -7.52 10.61
C VAL A 212 7.00 -8.95 10.91
N ALA A 213 5.83 -9.11 11.55
CA ALA A 213 5.32 -10.42 11.95
C ALA A 213 4.89 -11.25 10.73
N ALA A 214 4.32 -10.62 9.69
CA ALA A 214 3.91 -11.30 8.48
C ALA A 214 5.12 -11.81 7.67
N SER A 215 6.13 -10.97 7.44
CA SER A 215 7.32 -11.31 6.66
C SER A 215 8.18 -12.36 7.34
N ARG A 216 8.40 -12.29 8.67
CA ARG A 216 9.11 -13.35 9.42
C ARG A 216 8.44 -14.72 9.22
N ARG A 217 7.10 -14.78 9.31
CA ARG A 217 6.34 -16.02 9.09
C ARG A 217 6.37 -16.50 7.64
N ALA A 218 6.35 -15.59 6.67
CA ALA A 218 6.43 -15.96 5.26
C ALA A 218 7.81 -16.54 4.92
N LEU A 219 8.88 -15.90 5.37
CA LEU A 219 10.26 -16.36 5.20
C LEU A 219 10.48 -17.74 5.84
N ASP A 220 10.04 -17.92 7.08
CA ASP A 220 10.12 -19.20 7.79
C ASP A 220 9.40 -20.33 7.02
N LYS A 221 8.19 -20.08 6.52
CA LYS A 221 7.46 -21.05 5.68
C LYS A 221 8.14 -21.37 4.36
N ALA A 222 8.86 -20.40 3.78
CA ALA A 222 9.64 -20.62 2.56
C ALA A 222 10.98 -21.34 2.84
N GLY A 223 11.40 -21.42 4.11
CA GLY A 223 12.75 -21.86 4.47
C GLY A 223 13.83 -20.85 4.06
N TRP A 224 13.46 -19.56 3.95
CA TRP A 224 14.35 -18.49 3.49
C TRP A 224 14.79 -17.60 4.65
N ARG A 225 15.94 -16.94 4.47
CA ARG A 225 16.44 -15.85 5.30
C ARG A 225 16.27 -14.54 4.55
N ALA A 226 16.27 -13.43 5.29
CA ALA A 226 16.25 -12.10 4.66
C ALA A 226 17.45 -11.85 3.73
N SER A 227 18.60 -12.48 4.01
CA SER A 227 19.80 -12.43 3.17
C SER A 227 19.65 -13.17 1.83
N ASP A 228 18.62 -13.99 1.67
CA ASP A 228 18.38 -14.77 0.46
C ASP A 228 17.48 -14.01 -0.53
N LEU A 229 17.04 -12.80 -0.16
CA LEU A 229 16.17 -11.97 -0.99
C LEU A 229 17.00 -11.06 -1.90
N ASP A 230 16.64 -11.04 -3.19
CA ASP A 230 17.27 -10.15 -4.17
C ASP A 230 16.57 -8.80 -4.30
N ALA A 231 15.28 -8.75 -3.97
CA ALA A 231 14.44 -7.57 -4.03
C ALA A 231 13.31 -7.66 -3.00
N MET A 232 12.87 -6.51 -2.50
CA MET A 232 11.78 -6.37 -1.54
C MET A 232 10.89 -5.19 -1.88
N GLU A 233 9.58 -5.41 -1.86
CA GLU A 233 8.58 -4.36 -1.96
C GLU A 233 7.84 -4.24 -0.62
N ILE A 234 8.11 -3.15 0.09
CA ILE A 234 7.59 -2.85 1.43
C ILE A 234 6.81 -1.54 1.36
N ASN A 235 5.48 -1.65 1.42
CA ASN A 235 4.59 -0.52 1.22
C ASN A 235 4.89 0.67 2.15
N GLU A 236 4.85 1.89 1.60
CA GLU A 236 5.27 3.12 2.28
C GLU A 236 4.09 4.00 2.69
N ALA A 237 3.11 3.47 3.42
CA ALA A 237 1.97 4.30 3.88
C ALA A 237 2.42 5.57 4.65
N PHE A 238 3.43 5.44 5.52
CA PHE A 238 4.12 6.53 6.21
C PHE A 238 5.62 6.20 6.32
N ALA A 239 6.49 7.19 6.10
CA ALA A 239 7.93 7.02 6.25
C ALA A 239 8.31 6.48 7.64
N ALA A 240 7.66 6.98 8.70
CA ALA A 240 7.90 6.50 10.06
C ALA A 240 7.64 5.01 10.24
N GLN A 241 6.55 4.45 9.68
CA GLN A 241 6.32 3.01 9.82
C GLN A 241 7.34 2.21 9.01
N THR A 242 7.65 2.63 7.78
CA THR A 242 8.58 1.88 6.93
C THR A 242 9.98 1.84 7.54
N ILE A 243 10.46 2.98 8.07
CA ILE A 243 11.73 3.03 8.79
C ILE A 243 11.69 2.12 10.02
N ALA A 244 10.61 2.12 10.80
CA ALA A 244 10.47 1.25 11.96
C ALA A 244 10.52 -0.24 11.57
N VAL A 245 9.82 -0.63 10.50
CA VAL A 245 9.83 -2.01 9.96
C VAL A 245 11.24 -2.40 9.51
N ASN A 246 11.91 -1.55 8.73
CA ASN A 246 13.26 -1.84 8.22
C ASN A 246 14.27 -2.04 9.36
N ARG A 247 14.22 -1.18 10.39
CA ARG A 247 15.05 -1.30 11.59
C ARG A 247 14.77 -2.58 12.37
N GLU A 248 13.50 -2.91 12.59
CA GLU A 248 13.07 -4.11 13.32
C GLU A 248 13.46 -5.41 12.58
N MET A 249 13.49 -5.36 11.24
CA MET A 249 13.88 -6.50 10.41
C MET A 249 15.38 -6.59 10.16
N GLY A 250 16.13 -5.50 10.31
CA GLY A 250 17.56 -5.44 9.98
C GLY A 250 17.82 -5.71 8.49
N TRP A 251 16.92 -5.26 7.63
CA TRP A 251 16.99 -5.52 6.19
C TRP A 251 18.03 -4.66 5.48
N ASN A 252 18.51 -5.16 4.34
CA ASN A 252 19.28 -4.36 3.41
C ASN A 252 18.34 -3.41 2.65
N GLU A 253 18.40 -2.11 2.94
CA GLU A 253 17.55 -1.10 2.31
C GLU A 253 17.85 -0.86 0.82
N ASP A 254 19.03 -1.28 0.33
CA ASP A 254 19.41 -1.08 -1.08
C ASP A 254 18.55 -1.89 -2.05
N ILE A 255 17.99 -3.01 -1.57
CA ILE A 255 17.12 -3.90 -2.36
C ILE A 255 15.62 -3.67 -2.07
N ILE A 256 15.28 -2.68 -1.24
CA ILE A 256 13.90 -2.31 -0.92
C ILE A 256 13.40 -1.18 -1.84
N ASN A 257 12.22 -1.37 -2.43
CA ASN A 257 11.48 -0.38 -3.23
C ASN A 257 12.40 0.29 -4.26
N MET A 258 13.09 -0.50 -5.07
CA MET A 258 14.15 -0.02 -5.97
C MET A 258 13.63 0.91 -7.08
N SER A 259 12.31 0.90 -7.31
CA SER A 259 11.62 1.79 -8.25
C SER A 259 10.77 2.86 -7.54
N GLY A 260 11.03 3.12 -6.25
CA GLY A 260 10.21 3.99 -5.42
C GLY A 260 9.05 3.23 -4.76
N GLY A 261 8.38 3.87 -3.81
CA GLY A 261 7.25 3.28 -3.11
C GLY A 261 6.08 4.26 -2.97
N ALA A 262 5.09 3.89 -2.16
CA ALA A 262 3.81 4.59 -2.05
C ALA A 262 3.89 6.08 -1.64
N ILE A 263 4.97 6.55 -0.97
CA ILE A 263 5.15 7.99 -0.75
C ILE A 263 5.27 8.76 -2.07
N ALA A 264 5.84 8.12 -3.09
CA ALA A 264 5.94 8.67 -4.43
C ALA A 264 4.80 8.23 -5.34
N LEU A 265 4.45 6.94 -5.32
CA LEU A 265 3.54 6.32 -6.29
C LEU A 265 2.06 6.38 -5.89
N GLY A 266 1.76 6.57 -4.60
CA GLY A 266 0.42 6.44 -4.05
C GLY A 266 0.18 5.16 -3.27
#